data_AF-A0A7X7S2U8-F1
#
_entry.id   AF-A0A7X7S2U8-F1
#
_cell.length_a   1.000
_cell.length_b   1.000
_cell.length_c   1.000
_cell.angle_alpha   90.00
_cell.angle_beta   90.00
_cell.angle_gamma   90.00
#
_symmetry.space_group_name_H-M   'P 1'
#
loop_
_entity.id
_entity.type
_entity.pdbx_description
1 polymer ?
#
loop_
_entity_poly.entity_id
_entity_poly.type
_entity_poly.pdbx_seq_one_letter_code
_entity_poly.pdbx_strand_id
1 'polypeptide(L)'
;MARDGWGARPLLLAVEPDPRRLARTETELARHFGASLRVRGEASARDAVRTLEGARARDERVALVLIGHDLSTADRDSVVATGRTLHPEARRALLIDWGAWSDADVARTILQGTAIGDLHSYVLRPWTDGDELFHRTVAEMVQDWSRADPRTKREVVVVADRHSGRGFEISNLLHRNRIPYAFRERHSAQGRQALEVAAPERDGEVVVWLAALGGPTLVDPTDGEILDAWGIPTTLSEDARDVDLLVVGAGPAGLAAAVYAASEGLRTLVVEREAIGGQAGTSSLIRNYLGFSRGLSGSELAQRGFQQAWVFGARFVLTRTVDRIEPVDGRFRATVSGQGAVTASAVVVSCGVAYRRLGVPAVEAFTGQGVYYGASVSAAHALTGLSAAVIGGGNSAGQAALQLARYCRSVHVIIRGATLEATMSAYLIEAIAGEPVITVHPSSAVTDAAGPGHLEELSLTRLDTSETTRVPVDGLFVMIGAEPRTEWLPEEVRRDERGFVLTGSDTGEASDPPRQPHETSVRGLFAVGDVRSGSVKRVASAVGEGSVVMSEVHQHLSVPRR
;
A
#
# COMPACT_ATOMS: atom_id res chain seq x y z
N MET A 1 -21.74 -40.43 9.71
CA MET A 1 -21.98 -39.11 10.34
C MET A 1 -20.63 -38.49 10.65
N ALA A 2 -20.10 -37.73 9.70
CA ALA A 2 -18.87 -36.96 9.88
C ALA A 2 -19.16 -35.81 10.86
N ARG A 3 -18.34 -35.67 11.90
CA ARG A 3 -18.40 -34.51 12.79
C ARG A 3 -17.88 -33.30 12.03
N ASP A 4 -18.76 -32.33 11.82
CA ASP A 4 -18.49 -31.04 11.19
C ASP A 4 -17.29 -30.34 11.86
N GLY A 5 -16.17 -30.28 11.12
CA GLY A 5 -14.97 -29.52 11.48
C GLY A 5 -15.12 -28.02 11.25
N TRP A 6 -16.24 -27.43 11.67
CA TRP A 6 -16.41 -25.97 11.69
C TRP A 6 -16.00 -25.49 13.07
N GLY A 7 -14.87 -24.80 13.18
CA GLY A 7 -14.50 -24.10 14.42
C GLY A 7 -15.62 -23.15 14.87
N ALA A 8 -15.63 -22.78 16.15
CA ALA A 8 -16.62 -21.85 16.70
C ALA A 8 -16.74 -20.59 15.81
N ARG A 9 -17.99 -20.18 15.50
CA ARG A 9 -18.26 -18.97 14.71
C ARG A 9 -17.56 -17.77 15.35
N PRO A 10 -16.82 -16.95 14.59
CA PRO A 10 -16.13 -15.79 15.12
C PRO A 10 -17.11 -14.83 15.81
N LEU A 11 -16.67 -14.20 16.89
CA LEU A 11 -17.44 -13.24 17.67
C LEU A 11 -17.52 -11.89 16.94
N LEU A 12 -18.72 -11.33 16.86
CA LEU A 12 -18.95 -9.92 16.58
C LEU A 12 -19.58 -9.30 17.83
N LEU A 13 -18.83 -8.41 18.48
CA LEU A 13 -19.17 -7.80 19.76
C LEU A 13 -19.64 -6.36 19.57
N ALA A 14 -20.79 -5.99 20.13
CA ALA A 14 -21.24 -4.61 20.24
C ALA A 14 -21.27 -4.19 21.71
N VAL A 15 -20.71 -3.04 22.04
CA VAL A 15 -20.68 -2.48 23.40
C VAL A 15 -21.46 -1.17 23.39
N GLU A 16 -22.64 -1.16 23.98
CA GLU A 16 -23.53 0.01 23.97
C GLU A 16 -24.27 0.09 25.31
N PRO A 17 -24.05 1.15 26.11
CA PRO A 17 -24.64 1.27 27.43
C PRO A 17 -26.15 1.53 27.41
N ASP A 18 -26.71 2.10 26.33
CA ASP A 18 -28.16 2.26 26.20
C ASP A 18 -28.82 0.95 25.76
N PRO A 19 -29.73 0.36 26.56
CA PRO A 19 -30.31 -0.95 26.25
C PRO A 19 -31.12 -0.99 24.95
N ARG A 20 -31.76 0.12 24.56
CA ARG A 20 -32.58 0.18 23.35
C ARG A 20 -31.69 0.24 22.10
N ARG A 21 -30.64 1.06 22.15
CA ARG A 21 -29.65 1.14 21.07
C ARG A 21 -28.86 -0.16 20.94
N LEU A 22 -28.53 -0.82 22.07
CA LEU A 22 -27.88 -2.12 22.06
C LEU A 22 -28.76 -3.18 21.39
N ALA A 23 -30.01 -3.33 21.82
CA ALA A 23 -30.94 -4.31 21.25
C ALA A 23 -31.15 -4.11 19.75
N ARG A 24 -31.25 -2.85 19.29
CA ARG A 24 -31.35 -2.52 17.87
C ARG A 24 -30.08 -2.93 17.12
N THR A 25 -28.92 -2.54 17.64
CA THR A 25 -27.61 -2.85 17.02
C THR A 25 -27.42 -4.36 16.92
N GLU A 26 -27.69 -5.11 17.99
CA GLU A 26 -27.65 -6.58 17.99
C GLU A 26 -28.60 -7.19 16.97
N THR A 27 -29.82 -6.66 16.85
CA THR A 27 -30.83 -7.17 15.90
C THR A 27 -30.36 -7.03 14.45
N GLU A 28 -29.86 -5.86 14.07
CA GLU A 28 -29.35 -5.61 12.71
C GLU A 28 -28.10 -6.45 12.42
N LEU A 29 -27.18 -6.55 13.38
CA LEU A 29 -26.01 -7.42 13.26
C LEU A 29 -26.40 -8.90 13.09
N ALA A 30 -27.34 -9.39 13.90
CA ALA A 30 -27.81 -10.77 13.84
C ALA A 30 -28.53 -11.08 12.52
N ARG A 31 -29.30 -10.11 12.00
CA ARG A 31 -30.02 -10.24 10.72
C ARG A 31 -29.08 -10.54 9.56
N HIS A 32 -27.98 -9.81 9.45
CA HIS A 32 -27.07 -9.93 8.29
C HIS A 32 -25.90 -10.90 8.53
N PHE A 33 -25.38 -10.97 9.76
CA PHE A 33 -24.15 -11.71 10.06
C PHE A 33 -24.36 -12.94 10.96
N GLY A 34 -25.54 -13.11 11.56
CA GLY A 34 -25.80 -14.15 12.56
C GLY A 34 -25.69 -15.60 12.06
N ALA A 35 -25.70 -15.82 10.74
CA ALA A 35 -25.45 -17.13 10.15
C ALA A 35 -23.96 -17.53 10.27
N SER A 36 -23.04 -16.61 9.96
CA SER A 36 -21.60 -16.85 9.87
C SER A 36 -20.83 -16.43 11.12
N LEU A 37 -21.36 -15.47 11.89
CA LEU A 37 -20.74 -14.88 13.08
C LEU A 37 -21.63 -15.05 14.30
N ARG A 38 -21.00 -15.17 15.47
CA ARG A 38 -21.68 -15.14 16.77
C ARG A 38 -21.83 -13.68 17.20
N VAL A 39 -23.02 -13.13 17.07
CA VAL A 39 -23.32 -11.75 17.51
C VAL A 39 -23.56 -11.73 19.01
N ARG A 40 -22.96 -10.74 19.69
CA ARG A 40 -23.12 -10.51 21.13
C ARG A 40 -23.09 -9.02 21.43
N GLY A 41 -24.04 -8.56 22.22
CA GLY A 41 -24.07 -7.24 22.81
C GLY A 41 -23.71 -7.28 24.29
N GLU A 42 -23.02 -6.24 24.75
CA GLU A 42 -22.72 -6.01 26.16
C GLU A 42 -23.04 -4.56 26.53
N ALA A 43 -23.71 -4.36 27.66
CA ALA A 43 -24.14 -3.04 28.11
C ALA A 43 -23.05 -2.28 28.90
N SER A 44 -21.91 -2.91 29.18
CA SER A 44 -20.83 -2.29 29.93
C SER A 44 -19.45 -2.70 29.40
N ALA A 45 -18.46 -1.83 29.57
CA ALA A 45 -17.08 -2.14 29.22
C ALA A 45 -16.53 -3.34 30.01
N ARG A 46 -16.89 -3.46 31.30
CA ARG A 46 -16.52 -4.60 32.13
C ARG A 46 -17.01 -5.93 31.54
N ASP A 47 -18.23 -5.98 31.04
CA ASP A 47 -18.79 -7.19 30.46
C ASP A 47 -18.16 -7.50 29.10
N ALA A 48 -17.91 -6.45 28.30
CA ALA A 48 -17.18 -6.57 27.04
C ALA A 48 -15.76 -7.13 27.23
N VAL A 49 -15.01 -6.62 28.21
CA VAL A 49 -13.67 -7.10 28.57
C VAL A 49 -13.72 -8.58 28.97
N ARG A 50 -14.65 -8.97 29.86
CA ARG A 50 -14.84 -10.38 30.25
C ARG A 50 -15.17 -11.27 29.05
N THR A 51 -15.98 -10.78 28.12
CA THR A 51 -16.33 -11.52 26.90
C THR A 51 -15.11 -11.72 26.00
N LEU A 52 -14.25 -10.70 25.84
CA LEU A 52 -13.01 -10.79 25.07
C LEU A 52 -11.98 -11.72 25.75
N GLU A 53 -11.78 -11.62 27.06
CA GLU A 53 -10.93 -12.52 27.84
C GLU A 53 -11.40 -13.97 27.73
N GLY A 54 -12.71 -14.19 27.86
CA GLY A 54 -13.33 -15.50 27.71
C GLY A 54 -13.14 -16.08 26.30
N ALA A 55 -13.28 -15.26 25.26
CA ALA A 55 -13.01 -15.68 23.90
C ALA A 55 -11.53 -16.13 23.74
N ARG A 56 -10.58 -15.37 24.29
CA ARG A 56 -9.16 -15.71 24.25
C ARG A 56 -8.85 -17.01 25.00
N ALA A 57 -9.47 -17.22 26.15
CA ALA A 57 -9.31 -18.43 26.96
C ALA A 57 -9.83 -19.69 26.27
N ARG A 58 -10.85 -19.55 25.39
CA ARG A 58 -11.42 -20.65 24.58
C ARG A 58 -10.82 -20.77 23.18
N ASP A 59 -9.79 -19.99 22.86
CA ASP A 59 -9.23 -19.87 21.50
C ASP A 59 -10.28 -19.52 20.43
N GLU A 60 -11.32 -18.77 20.82
CA GLU A 60 -12.35 -18.27 19.93
C GLU A 60 -11.87 -17.02 19.19
N ARG A 61 -12.25 -16.93 17.92
CA ARG A 61 -11.90 -15.80 17.05
C ARG A 61 -12.82 -14.62 17.33
N VAL A 62 -12.28 -13.41 17.29
CA VAL A 62 -13.06 -12.17 17.34
C VAL A 62 -12.90 -11.44 16.02
N ALA A 63 -14.01 -11.20 15.33
CA ALA A 63 -14.03 -10.54 14.04
C ALA A 63 -14.04 -9.02 14.18
N LEU A 64 -14.96 -8.50 14.99
CA LEU A 64 -15.22 -7.08 15.09
C LEU A 64 -15.73 -6.73 16.49
N VAL A 65 -15.26 -5.59 17.00
CA VAL A 65 -15.74 -4.96 18.22
C VAL A 65 -16.25 -3.54 17.87
N LEU A 66 -17.55 -3.31 18.05
CA LEU A 66 -18.19 -2.01 17.94
C LEU A 66 -18.32 -1.39 19.33
N ILE A 67 -17.82 -0.16 19.51
CA ILE A 67 -17.69 0.48 20.82
C ILE A 67 -18.48 1.78 20.79
N GLY A 68 -19.54 1.89 21.59
CA GLY A 68 -20.35 3.10 21.69
C GLY A 68 -19.51 4.30 22.12
N HIS A 69 -19.63 5.43 21.40
CA HIS A 69 -18.88 6.64 21.75
C HIS A 69 -19.28 7.26 23.08
N ASP A 70 -20.47 6.95 23.59
CA ASP A 70 -21.03 7.47 24.84
C ASP A 70 -20.44 6.80 26.09
N LEU A 71 -19.66 5.73 25.93
CA LEU A 71 -18.87 5.16 27.02
C LEU A 71 -17.85 6.19 27.50
N SER A 72 -17.54 6.17 28.80
CA SER A 72 -16.49 7.01 29.36
C SER A 72 -15.15 6.71 28.66
N THR A 73 -14.24 7.68 28.60
CA THR A 73 -12.92 7.47 27.97
C THR A 73 -12.18 6.28 28.59
N ALA A 74 -12.18 6.15 29.92
CA ALA A 74 -11.57 5.02 30.60
C ALA A 74 -12.20 3.67 30.21
N ASP A 75 -13.52 3.61 30.10
CA ASP A 75 -14.25 2.41 29.67
C ASP A 75 -13.90 2.05 28.23
N ARG A 76 -13.90 3.02 27.31
CA ARG A 76 -13.53 2.81 25.90
C ARG A 76 -12.10 2.29 25.79
N ASP A 77 -11.17 2.94 26.47
CA ASP A 77 -9.75 2.58 26.45
C ASP A 77 -9.53 1.16 26.98
N SER A 78 -10.28 0.73 28.01
CA SER A 78 -10.20 -0.63 28.54
C SER A 78 -10.61 -1.70 27.52
N VAL A 79 -11.70 -1.46 26.76
CA VAL A 79 -12.18 -2.39 25.72
C VAL A 79 -11.22 -2.41 24.54
N VAL A 80 -10.75 -1.23 24.09
CA VAL A 80 -9.78 -1.09 23.00
C VAL A 80 -8.46 -1.79 23.36
N ALA A 81 -7.90 -1.53 24.54
CA ALA A 81 -6.64 -2.12 24.99
C ALA A 81 -6.74 -3.65 25.11
N THR A 82 -7.85 -4.15 25.67
CA THR A 82 -8.10 -5.60 25.77
C THR A 82 -8.22 -6.23 24.39
N GLY A 83 -9.03 -5.63 23.50
CA GLY A 83 -9.19 -6.10 22.13
C GLY A 83 -7.87 -6.10 21.36
N ARG A 84 -7.08 -5.02 21.46
CA ARG A 84 -5.76 -4.90 20.83
C ARG A 84 -4.77 -5.95 21.34
N THR A 85 -4.77 -6.21 22.65
CA THR A 85 -3.80 -7.10 23.29
C THR A 85 -4.14 -8.57 23.08
N LEU A 86 -5.41 -8.94 23.27
CA LEU A 86 -5.86 -10.34 23.25
C LEU A 86 -6.31 -10.80 21.86
N HIS A 87 -6.81 -9.88 21.04
CA HIS A 87 -7.38 -10.15 19.71
C HIS A 87 -6.87 -9.12 18.68
N PRO A 88 -5.56 -9.04 18.43
CA PRO A 88 -4.96 -7.99 17.60
C PRO A 88 -5.60 -7.89 16.20
N GLU A 89 -5.95 -9.05 15.62
CA GLU A 89 -6.61 -9.16 14.31
C GLU A 89 -8.04 -8.60 14.25
N ALA A 90 -8.73 -8.53 15.40
CA ALA A 90 -10.11 -8.07 15.45
C ALA A 90 -10.20 -6.63 14.94
N ARG A 91 -11.17 -6.35 14.08
CA ARG A 91 -11.47 -4.97 13.72
C ARG A 91 -12.14 -4.28 14.89
N ARG A 92 -11.92 -2.99 15.01
CA ARG A 92 -12.42 -2.16 16.11
C ARG A 92 -12.97 -0.89 15.52
N ALA A 93 -14.21 -0.54 15.84
CA ALA A 93 -14.79 0.72 15.40
C ALA A 93 -15.58 1.41 16.48
N LEU A 94 -15.54 2.75 16.44
CA LEU A 94 -16.40 3.57 17.26
C LEU A 94 -17.80 3.59 16.63
N LEU A 95 -18.80 3.22 17.40
CA LEU A 95 -20.20 3.29 17.03
C LEU A 95 -20.72 4.67 17.40
N ILE A 96 -21.19 5.45 16.42
CA ILE A 96 -21.55 6.87 16.57
C ILE A 96 -22.91 7.21 15.98
N ASP A 97 -23.52 8.31 16.45
CA ASP A 97 -24.72 8.87 15.83
C ASP A 97 -24.36 9.80 14.65
N TRP A 98 -25.33 10.03 13.76
CA TRP A 98 -25.18 11.05 12.72
C TRP A 98 -24.98 12.43 13.37
N GLY A 99 -23.98 13.17 12.89
CA GLY A 99 -23.63 14.48 13.45
C GLY A 99 -22.73 14.43 14.67
N ALA A 100 -22.43 13.26 15.26
CA ALA A 100 -21.51 13.14 16.40
C ALA A 100 -20.09 13.70 16.10
N TRP A 101 -19.74 13.84 14.83
CA TRP A 101 -18.52 14.51 14.38
C TRP A 101 -18.43 15.99 14.70
N SER A 102 -19.55 16.66 15.02
CA SER A 102 -19.54 18.06 15.47
C SER A 102 -18.96 18.19 16.89
N ASP A 103 -18.95 17.10 17.66
CA ASP A 103 -18.29 17.02 18.94
C ASP A 103 -16.77 16.82 18.73
N ALA A 104 -15.99 17.77 19.27
CA ALA A 104 -14.55 17.79 19.11
C ALA A 104 -13.86 16.59 19.78
N ASP A 105 -14.41 16.05 20.87
CA ASP A 105 -13.84 14.91 21.58
C ASP A 105 -14.13 13.60 20.85
N VAL A 106 -15.32 13.45 20.26
CA VAL A 106 -15.63 12.31 19.37
C VAL A 106 -14.73 12.35 18.13
N ALA A 107 -14.62 13.50 17.47
CA ALA A 107 -13.76 13.67 16.31
C ALA A 107 -12.29 13.37 16.64
N ARG A 108 -11.79 13.87 17.78
CA ARG A 108 -10.42 13.59 18.25
C ARG A 108 -10.21 12.11 18.54
N THR A 109 -11.17 11.46 19.20
CA THR A 109 -11.13 10.01 19.49
C THR A 109 -11.00 9.21 18.21
N ILE A 110 -11.82 9.51 17.19
CA ILE A 110 -11.75 8.82 15.90
C ILE A 110 -10.41 9.10 15.24
N LEU A 111 -10.00 10.36 15.10
CA LEU A 111 -8.77 10.74 14.39
C LEU A 111 -7.51 10.15 15.03
N GLN A 112 -7.38 10.26 16.36
CA GLN A 112 -6.25 9.73 17.11
C GLN A 112 -6.29 8.20 17.15
N GLY A 113 -7.41 7.61 17.53
CA GLY A 113 -7.56 6.15 17.63
C GLY A 113 -7.28 5.46 16.30
N THR A 114 -7.72 6.05 15.19
CA THR A 114 -7.40 5.52 13.85
C THR A 114 -5.98 5.84 13.39
N ALA A 115 -5.37 6.94 13.83
CA ALA A 115 -3.96 7.24 13.53
C ALA A 115 -3.00 6.27 14.22
N ILE A 116 -3.32 5.86 15.45
CA ILE A 116 -2.54 4.88 16.21
C ILE A 116 -3.02 3.43 15.98
N GLY A 117 -4.08 3.18 15.21
CA GLY A 117 -4.55 1.82 14.89
C GLY A 117 -5.30 1.10 16.03
N ASP A 118 -5.64 1.84 17.08
CA ASP A 118 -6.53 1.39 18.15
C ASP A 118 -7.95 1.19 17.61
N LEU A 119 -8.38 2.09 16.74
CA LEU A 119 -9.60 1.99 15.93
C LEU A 119 -9.22 1.80 14.46
N HIS A 120 -10.04 1.02 13.74
CA HIS A 120 -9.91 0.88 12.28
C HIS A 120 -10.81 1.88 11.55
N SER A 121 -11.99 2.18 12.11
CA SER A 121 -12.96 3.11 11.53
C SER A 121 -13.95 3.57 12.61
N TYR A 122 -14.96 4.32 12.19
CA TYR A 122 -16.24 4.48 12.88
C TYR A 122 -17.36 3.83 12.07
N VAL A 123 -18.50 3.59 12.72
CA VAL A 123 -19.73 3.03 12.14
C VAL A 123 -20.90 3.89 12.66
N LEU A 124 -21.81 4.28 11.78
CA LEU A 124 -23.03 4.97 12.18
C LEU A 124 -24.00 3.97 12.82
N ARG A 125 -24.65 4.33 13.93
CA ARG A 125 -25.70 3.48 14.55
C ARG A 125 -26.84 3.24 13.57
N PRO A 126 -27.45 2.04 13.58
CA PRO A 126 -28.59 1.76 12.72
C PRO A 126 -29.80 2.62 13.12
N TRP A 127 -30.36 3.34 12.16
CA TRP A 127 -31.51 4.23 12.39
C TRP A 127 -32.86 3.62 11.97
N THR A 128 -32.81 2.62 11.09
CA THR A 128 -33.99 1.93 10.53
C THR A 128 -33.82 0.41 10.64
N ASP A 129 -34.92 -0.32 10.54
CA ASP A 129 -34.85 -1.76 10.38
C ASP A 129 -34.36 -2.10 8.97
N GLY A 130 -33.36 -2.97 8.84
CA GLY A 130 -32.74 -3.27 7.55
C GLY A 130 -31.83 -2.16 7.06
N ASP A 131 -31.04 -1.55 7.96
CA ASP A 131 -30.16 -0.43 7.63
C ASP A 131 -28.96 -0.88 6.78
N GLU A 132 -29.11 -0.80 5.45
CA GLU A 132 -28.08 -1.21 4.50
C GLU A 132 -26.78 -0.39 4.60
N LEU A 133 -26.84 0.86 5.06
CA LEU A 133 -25.61 1.65 5.26
C LEU A 133 -24.81 1.09 6.44
N PHE A 134 -25.49 0.78 7.54
CA PHE A 134 -24.90 0.10 8.69
C PHE A 134 -24.33 -1.27 8.27
N HIS A 135 -25.12 -2.10 7.59
CA HIS A 135 -24.70 -3.43 7.16
C HIS A 135 -23.50 -3.37 6.22
N ARG A 136 -23.52 -2.50 5.21
CA ARG A 136 -22.39 -2.34 4.28
C ARG A 136 -21.11 -1.94 5.02
N THR A 137 -21.21 -0.98 5.93
CA THR A 137 -20.05 -0.50 6.70
C THR A 137 -19.46 -1.63 7.57
N VAL A 138 -20.32 -2.40 8.25
CA VAL A 138 -19.90 -3.56 9.03
C VAL A 138 -19.33 -4.67 8.14
N ALA A 139 -19.94 -4.93 6.99
CA ALA A 139 -19.50 -5.96 6.04
C ALA A 139 -18.10 -5.67 5.48
N GLU A 140 -17.79 -4.40 5.18
CA GLU A 140 -16.44 -3.98 4.78
C GLU A 140 -15.41 -4.32 5.88
N MET A 141 -15.73 -4.04 7.15
CA MET A 141 -14.85 -4.38 8.27
C MET A 141 -14.72 -5.89 8.49
N VAL A 142 -15.81 -6.65 8.36
CA VAL A 142 -15.77 -8.12 8.46
C VAL A 142 -14.97 -8.73 7.31
N GLN A 143 -15.05 -8.15 6.10
CA GLN A 143 -14.23 -8.55 4.97
C GLN A 143 -12.74 -8.27 5.26
N ASP A 144 -12.42 -7.08 5.75
CA ASP A 144 -11.04 -6.73 6.12
C ASP A 144 -10.48 -7.62 7.22
N TRP A 145 -11.29 -7.95 8.23
CA TRP A 145 -10.93 -8.93 9.26
C TRP A 145 -10.65 -10.31 8.63
N SER A 146 -11.59 -10.80 7.81
CA SER A 146 -11.51 -12.12 7.18
C SER A 146 -10.24 -12.26 6.34
N ARG A 147 -9.83 -11.18 5.66
CA ARG A 147 -8.60 -11.08 4.86
C ARG A 147 -7.30 -11.04 5.68
N ALA A 148 -7.34 -10.62 6.94
CA ALA A 148 -6.19 -10.66 7.84
C ALA A 148 -6.09 -11.98 8.62
N ASP A 149 -7.22 -12.63 8.98
CA ASP A 149 -7.18 -13.86 9.78
C ASP A 149 -6.47 -15.00 9.03
N PRO A 150 -5.29 -15.47 9.50
CA PRO A 150 -4.50 -16.49 8.82
C PRO A 150 -5.23 -17.84 8.73
N ARG A 151 -6.27 -18.09 9.54
CA ARG A 151 -7.05 -19.34 9.52
C ARG A 151 -8.09 -19.39 8.40
N THR A 152 -8.37 -18.27 7.76
CA THR A 152 -9.32 -18.24 6.65
C THR A 152 -8.68 -18.80 5.39
N LYS A 153 -9.43 -19.63 4.64
CA LYS A 153 -8.99 -20.11 3.32
C LYS A 153 -8.74 -18.91 2.40
N ARG A 154 -7.66 -18.96 1.63
CA ARG A 154 -7.27 -17.88 0.71
C ARG A 154 -7.34 -18.35 -0.72
N GLU A 155 -7.58 -17.37 -1.58
CA GLU A 155 -7.71 -17.49 -3.01
C GLU A 155 -6.38 -17.88 -3.66
N VAL A 156 -5.28 -17.35 -3.11
CA VAL A 156 -3.90 -17.72 -3.44
C VAL A 156 -3.16 -18.11 -2.16
N VAL A 157 -2.34 -19.16 -2.21
CA VAL A 157 -1.47 -19.58 -1.11
C VAL A 157 -0.04 -19.62 -1.62
N VAL A 158 0.83 -18.85 -0.99
CA VAL A 158 2.28 -18.84 -1.23
C VAL A 158 2.93 -19.68 -0.13
N VAL A 159 3.66 -20.72 -0.52
CA VAL A 159 4.41 -21.58 0.40
C VAL A 159 5.90 -21.39 0.13
N ALA A 160 6.63 -20.87 1.11
CA ALA A 160 8.07 -20.66 1.04
C ALA A 160 8.68 -20.64 2.45
N ASP A 161 10.01 -20.63 2.55
CA ASP A 161 10.66 -20.38 3.83
C ASP A 161 10.41 -18.96 4.33
N ARG A 162 10.35 -18.77 5.66
CA ARG A 162 10.00 -17.49 6.30
C ARG A 162 10.86 -16.30 5.81
N HIS A 163 12.10 -16.56 5.45
CA HIS A 163 13.08 -15.57 5.01
C HIS A 163 13.40 -15.66 3.50
N SER A 164 12.60 -16.41 2.72
CA SER A 164 12.76 -16.47 1.27
C SER A 164 12.54 -15.09 0.65
N GLY A 165 13.57 -14.59 -0.04
CA GLY A 165 13.50 -13.31 -0.76
C GLY A 165 12.44 -13.37 -1.86
N ARG A 166 12.41 -14.48 -2.61
CA ARG A 166 11.40 -14.70 -3.65
C ARG A 166 9.99 -14.82 -3.07
N GLY A 167 9.83 -15.48 -1.93
CA GLY A 167 8.56 -15.55 -1.19
C GLY A 167 8.05 -14.16 -0.78
N PHE A 168 8.95 -13.26 -0.34
CA PHE A 168 8.62 -11.87 -0.05
C PHE A 168 8.24 -11.08 -1.32
N GLU A 169 9.00 -11.20 -2.41
CA GLU A 169 8.71 -10.53 -3.68
C GLU A 169 7.33 -10.88 -4.21
N ILE A 170 6.99 -12.17 -4.25
CA ILE A 170 5.66 -12.66 -4.68
C ILE A 170 4.57 -12.14 -3.75
N SER A 171 4.80 -12.18 -2.44
CA SER A 171 3.87 -11.64 -1.44
C SER A 171 3.63 -10.15 -1.65
N ASN A 172 4.67 -9.38 -2.00
CA ASN A 172 4.58 -7.97 -2.32
C ASN A 172 3.84 -7.72 -3.65
N LEU A 173 4.12 -8.52 -4.69
CA LEU A 173 3.41 -8.48 -5.98
C LEU A 173 1.91 -8.69 -5.80
N LEU A 174 1.51 -9.75 -5.09
CA LEU A 174 0.11 -10.09 -4.81
C LEU A 174 -0.55 -8.99 -3.98
N HIS A 175 0.14 -8.49 -2.94
CA HIS A 175 -0.35 -7.40 -2.10
C HIS A 175 -0.61 -6.12 -2.91
N ARG A 176 0.36 -5.69 -3.74
CA ARG A 176 0.26 -4.46 -4.55
C ARG A 176 -0.81 -4.54 -5.62
N ASN A 177 -1.05 -5.72 -6.20
CA ASN A 177 -2.13 -5.96 -7.17
C ASN A 177 -3.47 -6.33 -6.51
N ARG A 178 -3.58 -6.24 -5.17
CA ARG A 178 -4.80 -6.55 -4.39
C ARG A 178 -5.33 -7.97 -4.65
N ILE A 179 -4.43 -8.89 -4.97
CA ILE A 179 -4.72 -10.32 -5.10
C ILE A 179 -4.72 -10.91 -3.68
N PRO A 180 -5.85 -11.39 -3.15
CA PRO A 180 -5.89 -11.95 -1.81
C PRO A 180 -5.02 -13.21 -1.72
N TYR A 181 -4.11 -13.24 -0.75
CA TYR A 181 -3.21 -14.38 -0.56
C TYR A 181 -2.95 -14.72 0.90
N ALA A 182 -2.43 -15.92 1.13
CA ALA A 182 -1.83 -16.35 2.39
C ALA A 182 -0.39 -16.75 2.15
N PHE A 183 0.53 -16.22 2.96
CA PHE A 183 1.85 -16.82 3.10
C PHE A 183 1.79 -17.98 4.10
N ARG A 184 2.45 -19.09 3.79
CA ARG A 184 2.61 -20.27 4.65
C ARG A 184 4.08 -20.64 4.67
N GLU A 185 4.65 -20.65 5.88
CA GLU A 185 6.01 -21.15 6.04
C GLU A 185 6.06 -22.63 5.66
N ARG A 186 6.99 -22.99 4.77
CA ARG A 186 7.12 -24.31 4.15
C ARG A 186 7.07 -25.46 5.15
N HIS A 187 7.79 -25.33 6.27
CA HIS A 187 7.91 -26.38 7.28
C HIS A 187 6.82 -26.34 8.37
N SER A 188 5.93 -25.33 8.35
CA SER A 188 4.79 -25.27 9.27
C SER A 188 3.76 -26.36 8.97
N ALA A 189 2.87 -26.64 9.93
CA ALA A 189 1.76 -27.59 9.70
C ALA A 189 0.87 -27.16 8.53
N GLN A 190 0.56 -25.86 8.44
CA GLN A 190 -0.25 -25.29 7.38
C GLN A 190 0.48 -25.27 6.03
N GLY A 191 1.80 -25.07 6.02
CA GLY A 191 2.63 -25.16 4.81
C GLY A 191 2.67 -26.58 4.24
N ARG A 192 2.93 -27.59 5.09
CA ARG A 192 2.89 -29.00 4.68
C ARG A 192 1.52 -29.42 4.17
N GLN A 193 0.45 -29.00 4.85
CA GLN A 193 -0.92 -29.25 4.39
C GLN A 193 -1.20 -28.57 3.03
N ALA A 194 -0.75 -27.33 2.85
CA ALA A 194 -0.91 -26.64 1.57
C ALA A 194 -0.15 -27.34 0.44
N LEU A 195 1.06 -27.83 0.68
CA LEU A 195 1.84 -28.59 -0.30
C LEU A 195 1.21 -29.93 -0.65
N GLU A 196 0.66 -30.64 0.35
CA GLU A 196 -0.06 -31.90 0.11
C GLU A 196 -1.29 -31.70 -0.77
N VAL A 197 -2.07 -30.63 -0.52
CA VAL A 197 -3.26 -30.30 -1.32
C VAL A 197 -2.90 -29.75 -2.70
N ALA A 198 -1.89 -28.87 -2.77
CA ALA A 198 -1.41 -28.31 -4.03
C ALA A 198 -0.75 -29.36 -4.92
N ALA A 199 -0.27 -30.46 -4.32
CA ALA A 199 0.38 -31.61 -4.96
C ALA A 199 1.32 -31.20 -6.11
N PRO A 200 2.31 -30.31 -5.85
CA PRO A 200 3.18 -29.84 -6.91
C PRO A 200 3.96 -31.03 -7.51
N GLU A 201 4.01 -31.11 -8.84
CA GLU A 201 4.74 -32.17 -9.55
C GLU A 201 6.27 -32.11 -9.34
N ARG A 202 6.79 -30.96 -8.90
CA ARG A 202 8.20 -30.67 -8.69
C ARG A 202 8.42 -29.99 -7.35
N ASP A 203 9.59 -30.25 -6.75
CA ASP A 203 10.05 -29.46 -5.61
C ASP A 203 10.71 -28.16 -6.09
N GLY A 204 10.57 -27.09 -5.32
CA GLY A 204 11.04 -25.74 -5.64
C GLY A 204 11.05 -24.86 -4.40
N GLU A 205 11.75 -23.72 -4.44
CA GLU A 205 11.90 -22.81 -3.30
C GLU A 205 10.56 -22.20 -2.88
N VAL A 206 9.74 -21.79 -3.85
CA VAL A 206 8.45 -21.16 -3.66
C VAL A 206 7.36 -21.88 -4.46
N VAL A 207 6.25 -22.21 -3.80
CA VAL A 207 5.05 -22.78 -4.43
C VAL A 207 3.92 -21.77 -4.32
N VAL A 208 3.26 -21.45 -5.43
CA VAL A 208 2.07 -20.59 -5.49
C VAL A 208 0.89 -21.42 -5.93
N TRP A 209 -0.06 -21.65 -5.02
CA TRP A 209 -1.29 -22.40 -5.26
C TRP A 209 -2.48 -21.46 -5.40
N LEU A 210 -3.11 -21.42 -6.57
CA LEU A 210 -4.27 -20.58 -6.88
C LEU A 210 -5.58 -21.31 -6.55
N ALA A 211 -5.82 -21.54 -5.26
CA ALA A 211 -6.96 -22.31 -4.75
C ALA A 211 -8.33 -21.86 -5.29
N ALA A 212 -8.54 -20.55 -5.52
CA ALA A 212 -9.81 -20.01 -6.03
C ALA A 212 -10.07 -20.31 -7.51
N LEU A 213 -9.04 -20.62 -8.30
CA LEU A 213 -9.14 -20.80 -9.77
C LEU A 213 -9.16 -22.27 -10.19
N GLY A 214 -9.68 -23.15 -9.34
CA GLY A 214 -9.64 -24.60 -9.57
C GLY A 214 -8.30 -25.24 -9.19
N GLY A 215 -7.43 -24.49 -8.52
CA GLY A 215 -6.20 -24.99 -7.90
C GLY A 215 -4.97 -25.18 -8.77
N PRO A 216 -4.71 -24.41 -9.86
CA PRO A 216 -3.42 -24.52 -10.53
C PRO A 216 -2.29 -24.18 -9.54
N THR A 217 -1.20 -24.94 -9.66
CA THR A 217 -0.02 -24.84 -8.80
C THR A 217 1.16 -24.42 -9.66
N LEU A 218 1.82 -23.34 -9.27
CA LEU A 218 3.04 -22.84 -9.89
C LEU A 218 4.23 -23.09 -8.96
N VAL A 219 5.33 -23.60 -9.50
CA VAL A 219 6.57 -23.90 -8.76
C VAL A 219 7.67 -22.98 -9.27
N ASP A 220 8.29 -22.23 -8.37
CA ASP A 220 9.25 -21.14 -8.65
C ASP A 220 8.81 -20.20 -9.79
N PRO A 221 7.56 -19.69 -9.78
CA PRO A 221 7.06 -18.88 -10.88
C PRO A 221 7.73 -17.50 -10.93
N THR A 222 7.81 -16.98 -12.15
CA THR A 222 8.03 -15.57 -12.43
C THR A 222 6.79 -14.74 -12.07
N ASP A 223 6.97 -13.43 -11.89
CA ASP A 223 5.86 -12.49 -11.63
C ASP A 223 4.82 -12.55 -12.76
N GLY A 224 5.29 -12.69 -14.01
CA GLY A 224 4.43 -12.77 -15.19
C GLY A 224 3.51 -13.98 -15.16
N GLU A 225 4.04 -15.16 -14.84
CA GLU A 225 3.26 -16.40 -14.75
C GLU A 225 2.17 -16.33 -13.65
N ILE A 226 2.47 -15.69 -12.52
CA ILE A 226 1.48 -15.49 -11.44
C ILE A 226 0.35 -14.58 -11.91
N LEU A 227 0.68 -13.45 -12.54
CA LEU A 227 -0.32 -12.48 -12.99
C LEU A 227 -1.16 -13.01 -14.14
N ASP A 228 -0.55 -13.68 -15.12
CA ASP A 228 -1.27 -14.32 -16.24
C ASP A 228 -2.20 -15.42 -15.73
N ALA A 229 -1.75 -16.25 -14.77
CA ALA A 229 -2.59 -17.26 -14.14
C ALA A 229 -3.78 -16.66 -13.37
N TRP A 230 -3.63 -15.43 -12.83
CA TRP A 230 -4.71 -14.67 -12.20
C TRP A 230 -5.61 -13.92 -13.20
N GLY A 231 -5.25 -13.89 -14.49
CA GLY A 231 -6.00 -13.20 -15.54
C GLY A 231 -5.64 -11.72 -15.69
N ILE A 232 -4.48 -11.29 -15.21
CA ILE A 232 -3.93 -9.94 -15.41
C ILE A 232 -2.96 -9.97 -16.59
N PRO A 233 -3.20 -9.21 -17.68
CA PRO A 233 -2.36 -9.29 -18.88
C PRO A 233 -0.92 -8.79 -18.66
N THR A 234 0.06 -9.63 -19.03
CA THR A 234 1.50 -9.27 -19.04
C THR A 234 2.10 -9.21 -20.44
N THR A 235 1.29 -9.50 -21.47
CA THR A 235 1.68 -9.49 -22.88
C THR A 235 0.87 -8.50 -23.70
N LEU A 236 1.53 -7.85 -24.66
CA LEU A 236 0.90 -6.98 -25.64
C LEU A 236 0.20 -7.78 -26.74
N SER A 237 -1.09 -7.51 -26.95
CA SER A 237 -1.81 -8.00 -28.12
C SER A 237 -1.45 -7.19 -29.37
N GLU A 238 -1.56 -7.79 -30.56
CA GLU A 238 -1.20 -7.12 -31.83
C GLU A 238 -1.99 -5.82 -32.06
N ASP A 239 -3.27 -5.81 -31.70
CA ASP A 239 -4.16 -4.65 -31.82
C ASP A 239 -3.89 -3.57 -30.75
N ALA A 240 -2.98 -3.81 -29.79
CA ALA A 240 -2.47 -2.83 -28.83
C ALA A 240 -1.13 -2.20 -29.26
N ARG A 241 -0.60 -2.55 -30.44
CA ARG A 241 0.69 -2.04 -30.93
C ARG A 241 0.60 -0.68 -31.63
N ASP A 242 -0.60 -0.25 -32.01
CA ASP A 242 -0.87 1.08 -32.58
C ASP A 242 -1.98 1.75 -31.76
N VAL A 243 -1.63 2.82 -31.05
CA VAL A 243 -2.52 3.50 -30.11
C VAL A 243 -2.55 5.00 -30.34
N ASP A 244 -3.62 5.63 -29.85
CA ASP A 244 -3.74 7.08 -29.87
C ASP A 244 -2.95 7.68 -28.70
N LEU A 245 -3.00 7.03 -27.53
CA LEU A 245 -2.28 7.43 -26.34
C LEU A 245 -1.54 6.25 -25.69
N LEU A 246 -0.24 6.46 -25.43
CA LEU A 246 0.55 5.62 -24.53
C LEU A 246 0.72 6.33 -23.20
N VAL A 247 0.30 5.69 -22.11
CA VAL A 247 0.54 6.15 -20.74
C VAL A 247 1.64 5.29 -20.12
N VAL A 248 2.71 5.93 -19.65
CA VAL A 248 3.84 5.24 -19.02
C VAL A 248 3.73 5.40 -17.51
N GLY A 249 3.43 4.30 -16.82
CA GLY A 249 3.17 4.24 -15.38
C GLY A 249 1.67 4.19 -15.04
N ALA A 250 1.31 3.38 -14.05
CA ALA A 250 -0.03 3.19 -13.52
C ALA A 250 -0.15 3.68 -12.06
N GLY A 251 0.59 4.74 -11.69
CA GLY A 251 0.34 5.50 -10.47
C GLY A 251 -0.97 6.31 -10.56
N PRO A 252 -1.36 7.07 -9.51
CA PRO A 252 -2.60 7.84 -9.52
C PRO A 252 -2.76 8.78 -10.72
N ALA A 253 -1.68 9.41 -11.18
CA ALA A 253 -1.70 10.27 -12.37
C ALA A 253 -1.95 9.49 -13.66
N GLY A 254 -1.22 8.37 -13.86
CA GLY A 254 -1.39 7.53 -15.05
C GLY A 254 -2.76 6.85 -15.11
N LEU A 255 -3.27 6.39 -13.97
CA LEU A 255 -4.63 5.83 -13.88
C LEU A 255 -5.70 6.88 -14.22
N ALA A 256 -5.55 8.12 -13.72
CA ALA A 256 -6.45 9.20 -14.06
C ALA A 256 -6.39 9.51 -15.57
N ALA A 257 -5.19 9.63 -16.14
CA ALA A 257 -5.01 9.81 -17.58
C ALA A 257 -5.67 8.70 -18.38
N ALA A 258 -5.50 7.44 -17.97
CA ALA A 258 -6.11 6.29 -18.62
C ALA A 258 -7.64 6.30 -18.56
N VAL A 259 -8.23 6.65 -17.39
CA VAL A 259 -9.69 6.77 -17.24
C VAL A 259 -10.24 7.81 -18.20
N TYR A 260 -9.68 9.03 -18.18
CA TYR A 260 -10.20 10.12 -19.01
C TYR A 260 -9.99 9.83 -20.49
N ALA A 261 -8.79 9.41 -20.91
CA ALA A 261 -8.49 9.06 -22.30
C ALA A 261 -9.46 8.01 -22.87
N ALA A 262 -9.64 6.90 -22.15
CA ALA A 262 -10.49 5.82 -22.59
C ALA A 262 -11.98 6.23 -22.58
N SER A 263 -12.42 7.00 -21.57
CA SER A 263 -13.81 7.50 -21.52
C SER A 263 -14.13 8.47 -22.67
N GLU A 264 -13.13 9.15 -23.21
CA GLU A 264 -13.22 10.07 -24.35
C GLU A 264 -12.96 9.37 -25.70
N GLY A 265 -12.80 8.04 -25.69
CA GLY A 265 -12.74 7.20 -26.89
C GLY A 265 -11.35 7.01 -27.49
N LEU A 266 -10.27 7.43 -26.82
CA LEU A 266 -8.91 7.20 -27.29
C LEU A 266 -8.50 5.73 -27.10
N ARG A 267 -7.90 5.12 -28.13
CA ARG A 267 -7.21 3.83 -27.97
C ARG A 267 -6.01 4.04 -27.05
N THR A 268 -6.17 3.59 -25.81
CA THR A 268 -5.23 3.89 -24.73
C THR A 268 -4.53 2.62 -24.26
N LEU A 269 -3.21 2.66 -24.26
CA LEU A 269 -2.36 1.63 -23.64
C LEU A 269 -1.64 2.21 -22.43
N VAL A 270 -1.72 1.51 -21.30
CA VAL A 270 -0.95 1.80 -20.09
C VAL A 270 0.11 0.72 -19.93
N VAL A 271 1.38 1.13 -19.84
CA VAL A 271 2.51 0.24 -19.54
C VAL A 271 2.99 0.51 -18.13
N GLU A 272 2.98 -0.52 -17.28
CA GLU A 272 3.39 -0.45 -15.88
C GLU A 272 4.46 -1.49 -15.57
N ARG A 273 5.55 -1.03 -14.96
CA ARG A 273 6.74 -1.86 -14.69
C ARG A 273 6.55 -2.84 -13.56
N GLU A 274 5.79 -2.48 -12.53
CA GLU A 274 5.71 -3.25 -11.30
C GLU A 274 4.26 -3.61 -10.98
N ALA A 275 3.49 -2.64 -10.52
CA ALA A 275 2.13 -2.86 -10.07
C ALA A 275 1.33 -1.57 -10.09
N ILE A 276 0.02 -1.74 -10.25
CA ILE A 276 -0.96 -0.66 -10.23
C ILE A 276 -0.86 0.14 -8.91
N GLY A 277 -0.98 1.46 -9.02
CA GLY A 277 -0.96 2.40 -7.90
C GLY A 277 0.39 3.05 -7.62
N GLY A 278 1.48 2.57 -8.23
CA GLY A 278 2.82 3.13 -8.03
C GLY A 278 3.18 3.24 -6.54
N GLN A 279 3.88 4.30 -6.16
CA GLN A 279 4.20 4.55 -4.74
C GLN A 279 2.96 4.82 -3.88
N ALA A 280 1.93 5.48 -4.41
CA ALA A 280 0.71 5.74 -3.64
C ALA A 280 0.02 4.44 -3.21
N GLY A 281 0.14 3.38 -4.02
CA GLY A 281 -0.38 2.05 -3.75
C GLY A 281 0.09 1.43 -2.44
N THR A 282 1.25 1.84 -1.91
CA THR A 282 1.80 1.32 -0.63
C THR A 282 1.24 2.05 0.59
N SER A 283 0.49 3.15 0.41
CA SER A 283 -0.11 3.90 1.50
C SER A 283 -1.20 3.07 2.19
N SER A 284 -1.08 2.88 3.50
CA SER A 284 -2.05 2.14 4.31
C SER A 284 -3.40 2.85 4.39
N LEU A 285 -3.40 4.18 4.43
CA LEU A 285 -4.62 4.98 4.53
C LEU A 285 -4.42 6.41 4.00
N ILE A 286 -5.26 6.81 3.06
CA ILE A 286 -5.38 8.16 2.53
C ILE A 286 -6.68 8.76 3.06
N ARG A 287 -6.59 9.74 3.96
CA ARG A 287 -7.76 10.42 4.56
C ARG A 287 -8.14 11.74 3.90
N ASN A 288 -7.23 12.33 3.15
CA ASN A 288 -7.37 13.64 2.56
C ASN A 288 -7.73 13.58 1.05
N TYR A 289 -8.28 12.45 0.60
CA TYR A 289 -8.81 12.33 -0.76
C TYR A 289 -10.32 12.55 -0.74
N LEU A 290 -10.77 13.58 -1.46
CA LEU A 290 -12.17 14.00 -1.47
C LEU A 290 -13.09 12.87 -1.96
N GLY A 291 -14.25 12.72 -1.31
CA GLY A 291 -15.23 11.67 -1.62
C GLY A 291 -15.12 10.41 -0.77
N PHE A 292 -14.03 10.23 0.00
CA PHE A 292 -13.84 9.07 0.88
C PHE A 292 -13.81 9.50 2.36
N SER A 293 -14.98 9.67 2.97
CA SER A 293 -15.13 10.19 4.35
C SER A 293 -14.49 9.32 5.44
N ARG A 294 -14.28 8.02 5.18
CA ARG A 294 -13.55 7.09 6.06
C ARG A 294 -12.09 6.90 5.65
N GLY A 295 -11.64 7.59 4.60
CA GLY A 295 -10.41 7.31 3.88
C GLY A 295 -10.47 5.96 3.15
N LEU A 296 -9.39 5.65 2.45
CA LEU A 296 -9.17 4.36 1.80
C LEU A 296 -7.66 4.08 1.69
N SER A 297 -7.26 2.83 1.57
CA SER A 297 -5.85 2.51 1.27
C SER A 297 -5.47 2.96 -0.14
N GLY A 298 -4.20 3.26 -0.37
CA GLY A 298 -3.74 3.70 -1.69
C GLY A 298 -3.88 2.63 -2.77
N SER A 299 -3.67 1.36 -2.41
CA SER A 299 -3.92 0.22 -3.31
C SER A 299 -5.41 0.08 -3.66
N GLU A 300 -6.32 0.43 -2.76
CA GLU A 300 -7.75 0.48 -3.08
C GLU A 300 -8.10 1.57 -4.07
N LEU A 301 -7.59 2.78 -3.86
CA LEU A 301 -7.79 3.90 -4.78
C LEU A 301 -7.31 3.52 -6.18
N ALA A 302 -6.12 2.92 -6.26
CA ALA A 302 -5.52 2.50 -7.51
C ALA A 302 -6.31 1.40 -8.21
N GLN A 303 -6.74 0.36 -7.46
CA GLN A 303 -7.53 -0.73 -8.03
C GLN A 303 -8.87 -0.24 -8.59
N ARG A 304 -9.55 0.69 -7.89
CA ARG A 304 -10.79 1.30 -8.38
C ARG A 304 -10.54 2.10 -9.67
N GLY A 305 -9.46 2.87 -9.74
CA GLY A 305 -9.07 3.61 -10.94
C GLY A 305 -8.72 2.70 -12.12
N PHE A 306 -7.98 1.62 -11.87
CA PHE A 306 -7.67 0.59 -12.88
C PHE A 306 -8.95 -0.05 -13.43
N GLN A 307 -9.85 -0.50 -12.57
CA GLN A 307 -11.12 -1.09 -12.98
C GLN A 307 -11.97 -0.11 -13.81
N GLN A 308 -12.00 1.17 -13.41
CA GLN A 308 -12.72 2.19 -14.14
C GLN A 308 -12.13 2.40 -15.55
N ALA A 309 -10.81 2.54 -15.67
CA ALA A 309 -10.15 2.68 -16.97
C ALA A 309 -10.37 1.43 -17.86
N TRP A 310 -10.29 0.24 -17.25
CA TRP A 310 -10.52 -1.03 -17.94
C TRP A 310 -11.94 -1.14 -18.50
N VAL A 311 -12.97 -0.75 -17.73
CA VAL A 311 -14.37 -0.72 -18.19
C VAL A 311 -14.56 0.24 -19.37
N PHE A 312 -13.82 1.36 -19.42
CA PHE A 312 -13.82 2.26 -20.57
C PHE A 312 -13.01 1.75 -21.78
N GLY A 313 -12.31 0.62 -21.66
CA GLY A 313 -11.54 0.01 -22.74
C GLY A 313 -10.05 0.36 -22.76
N ALA A 314 -9.51 1.00 -21.71
CA ALA A 314 -8.07 1.15 -21.56
C ALA A 314 -7.41 -0.23 -21.44
N ARG A 315 -6.30 -0.42 -22.16
CA ARG A 315 -5.50 -1.64 -22.11
C ARG A 315 -4.34 -1.45 -21.16
N PHE A 316 -4.00 -2.51 -20.44
CA PHE A 316 -2.89 -2.51 -19.49
C PHE A 316 -1.96 -3.65 -19.81
N VAL A 317 -0.66 -3.38 -19.73
CA VAL A 317 0.38 -4.39 -19.73
C VAL A 317 1.25 -4.15 -18.50
N LEU A 318 1.16 -5.07 -17.54
CA LEU A 318 1.91 -4.99 -16.29
C LEU A 318 3.23 -5.77 -16.40
N THR A 319 4.15 -5.53 -15.46
CA THR A 319 5.49 -6.15 -15.40
C THR A 319 6.38 -5.83 -16.61
N ARG A 320 6.10 -4.72 -17.30
CA ARG A 320 6.84 -4.28 -18.50
C ARG A 320 7.33 -2.85 -18.36
N THR A 321 8.53 -2.61 -18.86
CA THR A 321 9.17 -1.29 -18.87
C THR A 321 9.08 -0.70 -20.27
N VAL A 322 8.87 0.61 -20.37
CA VAL A 322 9.19 1.34 -21.60
C VAL A 322 10.66 1.73 -21.51
N ASP A 323 11.51 1.07 -22.30
CA ASP A 323 12.96 1.22 -22.23
C ASP A 323 13.44 2.44 -23.02
N ARG A 324 12.69 2.85 -24.04
CA ARG A 324 13.02 3.96 -24.95
C ARG A 324 11.76 4.50 -25.62
N ILE A 325 11.71 5.82 -25.83
CA ILE A 325 10.75 6.50 -26.70
C ILE A 325 11.52 7.27 -27.77
N GLU A 326 11.02 7.25 -29.00
CA GLU A 326 11.58 7.99 -30.12
C GLU A 326 10.48 8.70 -30.89
N PRO A 327 10.61 10.00 -31.19
CA PRO A 327 9.75 10.67 -32.15
C PRO A 327 9.97 10.10 -33.56
N VAL A 328 8.91 9.67 -34.23
CA VAL A 328 8.95 9.12 -35.61
C VAL A 328 7.71 9.59 -36.36
N ASP A 329 7.88 10.30 -37.47
CA ASP A 329 6.80 10.75 -38.38
C ASP A 329 5.62 11.45 -37.68
N GLY A 330 5.92 12.36 -36.73
CA GLY A 330 4.89 13.07 -35.97
C GLY A 330 4.11 12.20 -34.98
N ARG A 331 4.67 11.03 -34.64
CA ARG A 331 4.20 10.08 -33.63
C ARG A 331 5.38 9.67 -32.75
N PHE A 332 5.16 8.68 -31.89
CA PHE A 332 6.18 8.08 -31.05
C PHE A 332 6.28 6.59 -31.29
N ARG A 333 7.50 6.07 -31.33
CA ARG A 333 7.81 4.65 -31.22
C ARG A 333 8.39 4.39 -29.82
N ALA A 334 7.69 3.58 -29.03
CA ALA A 334 8.12 3.16 -27.70
C ALA A 334 8.57 1.70 -27.75
N THR A 335 9.73 1.40 -27.19
CA THR A 335 10.21 0.01 -27.03
C THR A 335 9.78 -0.51 -25.67
N VAL A 336 8.98 -1.57 -25.66
CA VAL A 336 8.45 -2.22 -24.46
C VAL A 336 9.22 -3.51 -24.18
N SER A 337 9.75 -3.64 -22.97
CA SER A 337 10.69 -4.71 -22.60
C SER A 337 10.11 -6.10 -22.85
N GLY A 338 10.79 -6.92 -23.65
CA GLY A 338 10.35 -8.27 -24.00
C GLY A 338 9.04 -8.35 -24.80
N GLN A 339 8.51 -7.24 -25.31
CA GLN A 339 7.26 -7.19 -26.08
C GLN A 339 7.40 -6.51 -27.45
N GLY A 340 8.50 -5.79 -27.69
CA GLY A 340 8.78 -5.10 -28.95
C GLY A 340 8.26 -3.66 -28.98
N ALA A 341 8.06 -3.13 -30.18
CA ALA A 341 7.68 -1.73 -30.36
C ALA A 341 6.16 -1.51 -30.29
N VAL A 342 5.77 -0.34 -29.77
CA VAL A 342 4.42 0.23 -29.83
C VAL A 342 4.52 1.61 -30.48
N THR A 343 3.57 1.95 -31.35
CA THR A 343 3.44 3.28 -31.92
C THR A 343 2.28 4.04 -31.27
N ALA A 344 2.53 5.28 -30.85
CA ALA A 344 1.54 6.12 -30.17
C ALA A 344 1.46 7.50 -30.83
N SER A 345 0.25 8.07 -30.93
CA SER A 345 0.07 9.44 -31.45
C SER A 345 0.49 10.50 -30.44
N ALA A 346 0.28 10.24 -29.14
CA ALA A 346 0.76 11.05 -28.03
C ALA A 346 1.26 10.13 -26.90
N VAL A 347 2.08 10.66 -26.00
CA VAL A 347 2.57 9.93 -24.83
C VAL A 347 2.42 10.76 -23.56
N VAL A 348 1.96 10.13 -22.48
CA VAL A 348 1.92 10.71 -21.14
C VAL A 348 2.87 9.94 -20.23
N VAL A 349 3.92 10.62 -19.76
CA VAL A 349 4.89 10.10 -18.78
C VAL A 349 4.35 10.37 -17.38
N SER A 350 4.09 9.29 -16.64
CA SER A 350 3.50 9.33 -15.29
C SER A 350 4.17 8.33 -14.34
N CYS A 351 5.43 7.99 -14.60
CA CYS A 351 6.21 6.99 -13.87
C CYS A 351 6.61 7.41 -12.44
N GLY A 352 6.25 8.64 -12.03
CA GLY A 352 6.47 9.13 -10.67
C GLY A 352 7.95 9.24 -10.30
N VAL A 353 8.29 8.79 -9.10
CA VAL A 353 9.64 8.78 -8.54
C VAL A 353 9.97 7.43 -7.91
N ALA A 354 11.25 7.10 -7.84
CA ALA A 354 11.78 5.96 -7.13
C ALA A 354 12.45 6.42 -5.83
N TYR A 355 12.39 5.61 -4.77
CA TYR A 355 13.20 5.88 -3.58
C TYR A 355 14.69 5.84 -3.93
N ARG A 356 15.45 6.76 -3.34
CA ARG A 356 16.91 6.78 -3.46
C ARG A 356 17.48 5.53 -2.82
N ARG A 357 18.37 4.87 -3.55
CA ARG A 357 19.12 3.70 -3.07
C ARG A 357 20.31 4.16 -2.24
N LEU A 358 20.73 3.32 -1.29
CA LEU A 358 21.88 3.63 -0.44
C LEU A 358 23.20 3.52 -1.23
N GLY A 359 23.22 2.63 -2.24
CA GLY A 359 24.38 2.42 -3.10
C GLY A 359 25.47 1.55 -2.46
N VAL A 360 25.13 0.81 -1.41
CA VAL A 360 26.06 -0.08 -0.69
C VAL A 360 25.69 -1.53 -1.04
N PRO A 361 26.42 -2.22 -1.94
CA PRO A 361 26.01 -3.51 -2.49
C PRO A 361 25.63 -4.57 -1.45
N ALA A 362 26.37 -4.65 -0.35
CA ALA A 362 26.07 -5.58 0.74
C ALA A 362 24.73 -5.29 1.44
N VAL A 363 24.34 -4.03 1.55
CA VAL A 363 23.01 -3.63 2.05
C VAL A 363 21.94 -3.89 1.00
N GLU A 364 22.21 -3.58 -0.26
CA GLU A 364 21.24 -3.76 -1.35
C GLU A 364 20.85 -5.24 -1.54
N ALA A 365 21.78 -6.17 -1.26
CA ALA A 365 21.57 -7.61 -1.32
C ALA A 365 20.45 -8.11 -0.39
N PHE A 366 20.13 -7.37 0.69
CA PHE A 366 19.06 -7.72 1.63
C PHE A 366 17.73 -7.01 1.33
N THR A 367 17.56 -6.42 0.14
CA THR A 367 16.28 -5.78 -0.25
C THR A 367 15.15 -6.80 -0.22
N GLY A 368 14.11 -6.55 0.58
CA GLY A 368 13.02 -7.50 0.81
C GLY A 368 13.34 -8.65 1.76
N GLN A 369 14.61 -8.77 2.20
CA GLN A 369 15.09 -9.73 3.20
C GLN A 369 15.63 -8.99 4.44
N GLY A 370 14.90 -7.95 4.87
CA GLY A 370 15.26 -7.10 6.00
C GLY A 370 15.57 -5.65 5.62
N VAL A 371 15.88 -5.32 4.36
CA VAL A 371 16.04 -3.92 3.91
C VAL A 371 14.83 -3.45 3.12
N TYR A 372 14.27 -2.31 3.51
CA TYR A 372 13.06 -1.72 2.95
C TYR A 372 13.29 -0.25 2.58
N TYR A 373 12.73 0.17 1.45
CA TYR A 373 12.79 1.55 0.98
C TYR A 373 11.43 2.22 1.15
N GLY A 374 11.40 3.34 1.89
CA GLY A 374 10.15 3.97 2.32
C GLY A 374 9.55 3.32 3.57
N ALA A 375 8.41 3.87 4.03
CA ALA A 375 7.70 3.33 5.18
C ALA A 375 6.81 2.15 4.75
N SER A 376 7.20 0.92 5.10
CA SER A 376 6.39 -0.28 4.89
C SER A 376 5.68 -0.68 6.18
N VAL A 377 4.35 -0.55 6.21
CA VAL A 377 3.54 -0.85 7.40
C VAL A 377 3.54 -2.36 7.70
N SER A 378 3.49 -3.21 6.67
CA SER A 378 3.57 -4.66 6.84
C SER A 378 4.93 -5.11 7.36
N ALA A 379 6.02 -4.55 6.85
CA ALA A 379 7.37 -4.83 7.35
C ALA A 379 7.54 -4.36 8.80
N ALA A 380 7.01 -3.17 9.14
CA ALA A 380 7.04 -2.67 10.51
C ALA A 380 6.31 -3.62 11.49
N HIS A 381 5.18 -4.19 11.09
CA HIS A 381 4.45 -5.16 11.91
C HIS A 381 5.20 -6.49 12.09
N ALA A 382 5.87 -6.97 11.02
CA ALA A 382 6.69 -8.18 11.07
C ALA A 382 7.88 -8.09 12.05
N LEU A 383 8.27 -6.88 12.44
CA LEU A 383 9.34 -6.60 13.40
C LEU A 383 8.86 -6.46 14.85
N THR A 384 7.63 -6.89 15.16
CA THR A 384 7.11 -6.88 16.54
C THR A 384 8.00 -7.72 17.47
N GLY A 385 8.50 -7.10 18.54
CA GLY A 385 9.42 -7.71 19.50
C GLY A 385 10.87 -7.83 18.99
N LEU A 386 11.18 -7.36 17.79
CA LEU A 386 12.49 -7.41 17.15
C LEU A 386 13.17 -6.03 17.17
N SER A 387 14.30 -5.88 16.46
CA SER A 387 15.05 -4.63 16.35
C SER A 387 14.98 -4.04 14.94
N ALA A 388 14.90 -2.72 14.85
CA ALA A 388 14.80 -2.01 13.58
C ALA A 388 15.79 -0.86 13.48
N ALA A 389 16.14 -0.46 12.26
CA ALA A 389 16.93 0.73 11.95
C ALA A 389 16.20 1.62 10.93
N VAL A 390 16.37 2.93 11.03
CA VAL A 390 15.86 3.93 10.09
C VAL A 390 17.02 4.82 9.66
N ILE A 391 17.28 4.92 8.35
CA ILE A 391 18.25 5.88 7.81
C ILE A 391 17.51 7.12 7.32
N GLY A 392 17.78 8.28 7.91
CA GLY A 392 17.25 9.57 7.46
C GLY A 392 17.02 10.56 8.59
N GLY A 393 17.24 11.85 8.30
CA GLY A 393 17.08 12.95 9.27
C GLY A 393 15.84 13.84 9.05
N GLY A 394 15.00 13.54 8.07
CA GLY A 394 13.79 14.32 7.77
C GLY A 394 12.55 13.82 8.51
N ASN A 395 11.45 14.58 8.43
CA ASN A 395 10.18 14.26 9.12
C ASN A 395 9.67 12.84 8.87
N SER A 396 9.74 12.34 7.63
CA SER A 396 9.29 10.99 7.29
C SER A 396 10.09 9.90 8.02
N ALA A 397 11.40 10.10 8.23
CA ALA A 397 12.23 9.18 8.98
C ALA A 397 11.86 9.18 10.47
N GLY A 398 11.61 10.36 11.05
CA GLY A 398 11.19 10.48 12.45
C GLY A 398 9.84 9.85 12.72
N GLN A 399 8.87 10.03 11.81
CA GLN A 399 7.56 9.38 11.89
C GLN A 399 7.66 7.85 11.79
N ALA A 400 8.52 7.34 10.90
CA ALA A 400 8.77 5.90 10.78
C ALA A 400 9.42 5.32 12.05
N ALA A 401 10.40 6.03 12.63
CA ALA A 401 11.06 5.61 13.86
C ALA A 401 10.07 5.50 15.04
N LEU A 402 9.22 6.52 15.23
CA LEU A 402 8.17 6.51 16.25
C LEU A 402 7.13 5.41 16.00
N GLN A 403 6.78 5.13 14.74
CA GLN A 403 5.89 4.02 14.42
C GLN A 403 6.50 2.66 14.78
N LEU A 404 7.79 2.45 14.46
CA LEU A 404 8.50 1.22 14.76
C LEU A 404 8.68 1.01 16.26
N ALA A 405 8.93 2.08 17.02
CA ALA A 405 9.10 2.04 18.48
C ALA A 405 7.90 1.44 19.22
N ARG A 406 6.71 1.47 18.61
CA ARG A 406 5.50 0.85 19.16
C ARG A 406 5.51 -0.67 19.14
N TYR A 407 6.31 -1.27 18.27
CA TYR A 407 6.33 -2.71 18.02
C TYR A 407 7.68 -3.32 18.35
N CYS A 408 8.77 -2.61 18.08
CA CYS A 408 10.13 -3.10 18.20
C CYS A 408 10.65 -3.00 19.64
N ARG A 409 11.53 -3.92 20.03
CA ARG A 409 12.29 -3.86 21.29
C ARG A 409 13.35 -2.76 21.26
N SER A 410 13.89 -2.45 20.09
CA SER A 410 14.84 -1.34 19.89
C SER A 410 14.72 -0.76 18.48
N VAL A 411 14.97 0.55 18.35
CA VAL A 411 14.96 1.27 17.07
C VAL A 411 16.20 2.16 16.96
N HIS A 412 16.97 2.02 15.88
CA HIS A 412 18.17 2.80 15.61
C HIS A 412 17.88 3.87 14.56
N VAL A 413 18.05 5.15 14.88
CA VAL A 413 17.90 6.25 13.90
C VAL A 413 19.29 6.70 13.46
N ILE A 414 19.63 6.46 12.21
CA ILE A 414 20.96 6.71 11.64
C ILE A 414 20.89 7.96 10.77
N ILE A 415 21.69 8.98 11.12
CA ILE A 415 21.75 10.24 10.39
C ILE A 415 23.20 10.59 10.06
N ARG A 416 23.40 11.15 8.85
CA ARG A 416 24.72 11.67 8.44
C ARG A 416 25.05 13.03 9.07
N GLY A 417 24.02 13.80 9.44
CA GLY A 417 24.19 15.08 10.13
C GLY A 417 24.56 14.91 11.59
N ALA A 418 25.07 15.97 12.22
CA ALA A 418 25.43 15.95 13.63
C ALA A 418 24.20 15.90 14.56
N THR A 419 23.07 16.47 14.16
CA THR A 419 21.80 16.47 14.91
C THR A 419 20.59 16.32 14.00
N LEU A 420 19.43 15.97 14.57
CA LEU A 420 18.15 15.91 13.84
C LEU A 420 17.59 17.31 13.52
N GLU A 421 18.05 18.35 14.23
CA GLU A 421 17.51 19.72 14.19
C GLU A 421 17.67 20.39 12.83
N ALA A 422 18.64 19.95 12.04
CA ALA A 422 18.90 20.50 10.72
C ALA A 422 17.72 20.33 9.74
N THR A 423 16.95 19.25 9.87
CA THR A 423 15.92 18.88 8.89
C THR A 423 14.63 18.32 9.48
N MET A 424 14.61 17.93 10.76
CA MET A 424 13.44 17.37 11.43
C MET A 424 12.70 18.45 12.23
N SER A 425 11.36 18.41 12.21
CA SER A 425 10.52 19.30 13.02
C SER A 425 10.68 19.03 14.52
N ALA A 426 10.70 20.09 15.32
CA ALA A 426 10.96 20.05 16.77
C ALA A 426 10.09 19.01 17.53
N TYR A 427 8.79 18.92 17.23
CA TYR A 427 7.90 17.97 17.91
C TYR A 427 8.31 16.49 17.70
N LEU A 428 8.89 16.14 16.55
CA LEU A 428 9.39 14.79 16.29
C LEU A 428 10.69 14.54 17.04
N ILE A 429 11.55 15.55 17.16
CA ILE A 429 12.80 15.47 17.92
C ILE A 429 12.47 15.23 19.40
N GLU A 430 11.53 16.01 19.96
CA GLU A 430 11.05 15.84 21.33
C GLU A 430 10.41 14.46 21.55
N ALA A 431 9.55 14.01 20.63
CA ALA A 431 8.94 12.69 20.71
C ALA A 431 9.97 11.55 20.65
N ILE A 432 10.98 11.67 19.79
CA ILE A 432 12.07 10.68 19.69
C ILE A 432 12.93 10.69 20.95
N ALA A 433 13.26 11.86 21.49
CA ALA A 433 14.03 11.99 22.72
C ALA A 433 13.28 11.42 23.95
N GLY A 434 11.94 11.44 23.93
CA GLY A 434 11.10 10.86 24.97
C GLY A 434 10.89 9.35 24.88
N GLU A 435 11.37 8.69 23.81
CA GLU A 435 11.11 7.27 23.57
C GLU A 435 12.34 6.40 23.92
N PRO A 436 12.31 5.65 25.04
CA PRO A 436 13.49 4.94 25.56
C PRO A 436 13.99 3.81 24.65
N VAL A 437 13.17 3.30 23.73
CA VAL A 437 13.58 2.24 22.80
C VAL A 437 14.32 2.80 21.56
N ILE A 438 14.33 4.11 21.36
CA ILE A 438 15.00 4.75 20.22
C ILE A 438 16.42 5.18 20.60
N THR A 439 17.41 4.80 19.79
CA THR A 439 18.79 5.28 19.86
C THR A 439 19.16 6.03 18.58
N VAL A 440 19.62 7.28 18.70
CA VAL A 440 20.08 8.08 17.56
C VAL A 440 21.59 7.93 17.37
N HIS A 441 22.01 7.63 16.13
CA HIS A 441 23.41 7.52 15.68
C HIS A 441 23.75 8.73 14.81
N PRO A 442 24.24 9.84 15.38
CA PRO A 442 24.62 11.02 14.63
C PRO A 442 25.92 10.80 13.85
N SER A 443 26.15 11.64 12.84
CA SER A 443 27.37 11.62 12.01
C SER A 443 27.73 10.21 11.52
N SER A 444 26.74 9.37 11.20
CA SER A 444 26.95 7.95 10.91
C SER A 444 26.37 7.56 9.56
N ALA A 445 27.02 6.63 8.89
CA ALA A 445 26.56 6.03 7.64
C ALA A 445 26.60 4.50 7.75
N VAL A 446 25.59 3.85 7.17
CA VAL A 446 25.63 2.40 6.97
C VAL A 446 26.60 2.10 5.82
N THR A 447 27.62 1.31 6.10
CA THR A 447 28.70 0.97 5.14
C THR A 447 28.74 -0.50 4.77
N ASP A 448 28.12 -1.37 5.56
CA ASP A 448 28.03 -2.80 5.29
C ASP A 448 26.78 -3.41 5.97
N ALA A 449 26.40 -4.61 5.54
CA ALA A 449 25.34 -5.42 6.15
C ALA A 449 25.68 -6.90 6.10
N ALA A 450 25.24 -7.66 7.10
CA ALA A 450 25.50 -9.09 7.18
C ALA A 450 24.30 -9.88 7.72
N GLY A 451 24.25 -11.15 7.35
CA GLY A 451 23.31 -12.15 7.86
C GLY A 451 23.08 -13.29 6.84
N PRO A 452 22.79 -14.52 7.30
CA PRO A 452 22.58 -15.67 6.43
C PRO A 452 21.20 -15.60 5.77
N GLY A 453 21.16 -15.12 4.53
CA GLY A 453 19.95 -15.05 3.71
C GLY A 453 18.93 -13.98 4.14
N HIS A 454 19.16 -13.28 5.25
CA HIS A 454 18.40 -12.11 5.70
C HIS A 454 19.28 -11.20 6.56
N LEU A 455 18.87 -9.95 6.74
CA LEU A 455 19.60 -8.97 7.55
C LEU A 455 19.59 -9.36 9.02
N GLU A 456 20.78 -9.41 9.63
CA GLU A 456 20.96 -9.59 11.08
C GLU A 456 21.87 -8.52 11.71
N GLU A 457 22.72 -7.85 10.91
CA GLU A 457 23.70 -6.87 11.41
C GLU A 457 23.95 -5.75 10.37
N LEU A 458 24.14 -4.52 10.84
CA LEU A 458 24.66 -3.39 10.07
C LEU A 458 26.03 -2.94 10.60
N SER A 459 26.92 -2.56 9.70
CA SER A 459 28.12 -1.78 10.05
C SER A 459 27.83 -0.28 9.89
N LEU A 460 28.00 0.47 10.97
CA LEU A 460 27.89 1.92 11.02
C LEU A 460 29.28 2.54 11.08
N THR A 461 29.66 3.32 10.07
CA THR A 461 30.89 4.11 10.09
C THR A 461 30.57 5.54 10.45
N ARG A 462 31.22 6.04 11.50
CA ARG A 462 31.20 7.46 11.88
C ARG A 462 31.96 8.30 10.86
N LEU A 463 31.32 9.34 10.35
CA LEU A 463 31.85 10.25 9.33
C LEU A 463 32.90 11.23 9.89
N ASP A 464 32.88 11.48 11.19
CA ASP A 464 33.81 12.38 11.87
C ASP A 464 35.08 11.67 12.37
N THR A 465 34.96 10.43 12.83
CA THR A 465 36.09 9.66 13.40
C THR A 465 36.57 8.51 12.51
N SER A 466 35.81 8.13 11.48
CA SER A 466 36.01 6.90 10.68
C SER A 466 35.92 5.59 11.48
N GLU A 467 35.49 5.65 12.75
CA GLU A 467 35.27 4.46 13.58
C GLU A 467 34.06 3.68 13.06
N THR A 468 34.17 2.35 13.00
CA THR A 468 33.09 1.47 12.56
C THR A 468 32.60 0.60 13.71
N THR A 469 31.30 0.63 13.95
CA THR A 469 30.61 -0.21 14.94
C THR A 469 29.61 -1.13 14.27
N ARG A 470 29.39 -2.30 14.86
CA ARG A 470 28.41 -3.28 14.39
C ARG A 470 27.16 -3.20 15.26
N VAL A 471 26.00 -3.18 14.61
CA VAL A 471 24.70 -3.04 15.26
C VAL A 471 23.81 -4.20 14.82
N PRO A 472 23.41 -5.10 15.74
CA PRO A 472 22.42 -6.13 15.44
C PRO A 472 21.07 -5.49 15.10
N VAL A 473 20.47 -5.91 13.99
CA VAL A 473 19.18 -5.39 13.53
C VAL A 473 18.48 -6.38 12.62
N ASP A 474 17.18 -6.55 12.84
CA ASP A 474 16.34 -7.47 12.06
C ASP A 474 15.69 -6.79 10.83
N GLY A 475 15.67 -5.46 10.79
CA GLY A 475 15.14 -4.70 9.66
C GLY A 475 15.64 -3.27 9.54
N LEU A 476 15.91 -2.82 8.31
CA LEU A 476 16.38 -1.48 7.97
C LEU A 476 15.37 -0.77 7.05
N PHE A 477 14.97 0.45 7.41
CA PHE A 477 14.10 1.33 6.62
C PHE A 477 14.87 2.54 6.10
N VAL A 478 15.00 2.65 4.79
CA VAL A 478 15.77 3.69 4.12
C VAL A 478 14.85 4.85 3.72
N MET A 479 15.03 6.00 4.37
CA MET A 479 14.17 7.20 4.32
C MET A 479 14.95 8.44 3.86
N ILE A 480 15.75 8.31 2.78
CA ILE A 480 16.66 9.36 2.26
C ILE A 480 16.11 10.13 1.05
N GLY A 481 14.80 10.04 0.83
CA GLY A 481 14.09 10.74 -0.24
C GLY A 481 13.89 9.90 -1.51
N ALA A 482 13.35 10.55 -2.54
CA ALA A 482 13.01 9.94 -3.82
C ALA A 482 13.52 10.82 -4.97
N GLU A 483 13.74 10.19 -6.12
CA GLU A 483 14.22 10.82 -7.36
C GLU A 483 13.51 10.24 -8.58
N PRO A 484 13.28 11.07 -9.62
CA PRO A 484 12.70 10.60 -10.87
C PRO A 484 13.72 9.72 -11.61
N ARG A 485 13.24 8.68 -12.28
CA ARG A 485 14.05 7.82 -13.16
C ARG A 485 13.70 8.12 -14.61
N THR A 486 14.23 9.23 -15.10
CA THR A 486 13.85 9.84 -16.39
C THR A 486 14.93 9.71 -17.45
N GLU A 487 16.05 9.04 -17.16
CA GLU A 487 17.23 8.91 -18.02
C GLU A 487 16.94 8.20 -19.34
N TRP A 488 15.89 7.38 -19.37
CA TRP A 488 15.41 6.65 -20.56
C TRP A 488 14.62 7.52 -21.55
N LEU A 489 14.20 8.73 -21.14
CA LEU A 489 13.53 9.68 -22.02
C LEU A 489 14.54 10.28 -23.03
N PRO A 490 14.07 10.73 -24.21
CA PRO A 490 14.92 11.42 -25.18
C PRO A 490 15.74 12.56 -24.56
N GLU A 491 16.94 12.82 -25.07
CA GLU A 491 17.81 13.90 -24.58
C GLU A 491 17.16 15.28 -24.76
N GLU A 492 16.29 15.41 -25.77
CA GLU A 492 15.51 16.59 -26.05
C GLU A 492 14.48 16.90 -24.95
N VAL A 493 14.13 15.92 -24.10
CA VAL A 493 13.28 16.13 -22.92
C VAL A 493 14.08 16.81 -21.82
N ARG A 494 13.81 18.11 -21.62
CA ARG A 494 14.48 18.94 -20.64
C ARG A 494 14.11 18.52 -19.23
N ARG A 495 15.13 18.50 -18.37
CA ARG A 495 15.04 18.11 -16.97
C ARG A 495 15.65 19.20 -16.11
N ASP A 496 15.18 19.36 -14.88
CA ASP A 496 15.85 20.20 -13.90
C ASP A 496 17.13 19.53 -13.36
N GLU A 497 17.90 20.24 -12.53
CA GLU A 497 19.15 19.76 -11.92
C GLU A 497 18.98 18.48 -11.08
N ARG A 498 17.75 18.14 -10.72
CA ARG A 498 17.39 16.96 -9.91
C ARG A 498 16.78 15.85 -10.77
N GLY A 499 16.77 15.99 -12.09
CA GLY A 499 16.27 15.01 -13.05
C GLY A 499 14.75 15.04 -13.28
N PHE A 500 13.99 15.97 -12.69
CA PHE A 500 12.54 16.04 -12.93
C PHE A 500 12.24 16.65 -14.28
N VAL A 501 11.19 16.17 -14.95
CA VAL A 501 10.82 16.65 -16.30
C VAL A 501 10.25 18.07 -16.22
N LEU A 502 10.82 18.97 -17.01
CA LEU A 502 10.30 20.32 -17.20
C LEU A 502 9.13 20.31 -18.19
N THR A 503 8.07 21.07 -17.90
CA THR A 503 6.87 21.15 -18.75
C THR A 503 6.41 22.59 -18.93
N GLY A 504 5.60 22.83 -19.95
CA GLY A 504 5.00 24.14 -20.23
C GLY A 504 6.04 25.25 -20.32
N SER A 505 5.79 26.35 -19.62
CA SER A 505 6.69 27.52 -19.57
C SER A 505 8.08 27.20 -19.03
N ASP A 506 8.19 26.19 -18.15
CA ASP A 506 9.45 25.85 -17.49
C ASP A 506 10.43 25.13 -18.42
N THR A 507 9.98 24.73 -19.62
CA THR A 507 10.87 24.22 -20.66
C THR A 507 11.81 25.28 -21.21
N GLY A 508 11.56 26.58 -20.97
CA GLY A 508 12.48 27.69 -21.26
C GLY A 508 12.54 28.15 -22.72
N GLU A 509 11.89 27.46 -23.66
CA GLU A 509 11.83 27.88 -25.06
C GLU A 509 10.50 28.56 -25.40
N ALA A 510 10.59 29.78 -25.93
CA ALA A 510 9.48 30.36 -26.66
C ALA A 510 9.16 29.44 -27.85
N SER A 511 7.93 28.93 -27.87
CA SER A 511 7.43 28.04 -28.91
C SER A 511 6.17 28.65 -29.50
N ASP A 512 5.98 28.48 -30.81
CA ASP A 512 4.74 28.86 -31.50
C ASP A 512 4.12 27.61 -32.14
N PRO A 513 2.92 27.17 -31.70
CA PRO A 513 2.17 27.70 -30.56
C PRO A 513 2.90 27.42 -29.21
N PRO A 514 2.58 28.18 -28.14
CA PRO A 514 3.15 27.96 -26.83
C PRO A 514 2.87 26.53 -26.35
N ARG A 515 3.81 25.97 -25.58
CA ARG A 515 3.64 24.65 -24.96
C ARG A 515 2.49 24.66 -23.98
N GLN A 516 1.74 23.56 -23.98
CA GLN A 516 0.71 23.33 -22.98
C GLN A 516 1.33 23.08 -21.60
N PRO A 517 0.62 23.36 -20.49
CA PRO A 517 1.15 23.27 -19.12
C PRO A 517 1.87 21.96 -18.77
N HIS A 518 1.39 20.81 -19.27
CA HIS A 518 1.99 19.50 -19.01
C HIS A 518 2.79 18.96 -20.19
N GLU A 519 2.88 19.69 -21.30
CA GLU A 519 3.69 19.31 -22.47
C GLU A 519 5.18 19.51 -22.17
N THR A 520 5.99 18.51 -22.47
CA THR A 520 7.45 18.56 -22.30
C THR A 520 8.10 19.40 -23.40
N SER A 521 9.42 19.50 -23.41
CA SER A 521 10.17 20.10 -24.53
C SER A 521 10.03 19.33 -25.86
N VAL A 522 9.44 18.14 -25.86
CA VAL A 522 9.08 17.38 -27.07
C VAL A 522 7.56 17.44 -27.28
N ARG A 523 7.11 17.93 -28.44
CA ARG A 523 5.67 18.12 -28.72
C ARG A 523 4.92 16.79 -28.75
N GLY A 524 3.73 16.74 -28.13
CA GLY A 524 2.94 15.51 -28.01
C GLY A 524 3.42 14.52 -26.95
N LEU A 525 4.54 14.82 -26.28
CA LEU A 525 5.01 14.12 -25.09
C LEU A 525 4.69 14.98 -23.86
N PHE A 526 3.90 14.46 -22.95
CA PHE A 526 3.43 15.12 -21.74
C PHE A 526 4.00 14.44 -20.49
N ALA A 527 4.09 15.17 -19.38
CA ALA A 527 4.50 14.62 -18.09
C ALA A 527 3.58 15.09 -16.97
N VAL A 528 3.13 14.16 -16.12
CA VAL A 528 2.18 14.42 -15.02
C VAL A 528 2.54 13.69 -13.74
N GLY A 529 2.14 14.27 -12.61
CA GLY A 529 2.41 13.74 -11.29
C GLY A 529 3.87 13.89 -10.90
N ASP A 530 4.33 13.01 -10.01
CA ASP A 530 5.59 13.20 -9.29
C ASP A 530 6.85 13.16 -10.17
N VAL A 531 6.77 12.75 -11.44
CA VAL A 531 7.91 12.83 -12.37
C VAL A 531 8.21 14.26 -12.82
N ARG A 532 7.22 15.17 -12.74
CA ARG A 532 7.29 16.55 -13.20
C ARG A 532 7.97 17.46 -12.17
N SER A 533 8.73 18.43 -12.65
CA SER A 533 9.33 19.46 -11.79
C SER A 533 8.22 20.37 -11.24
N GLY A 534 8.36 20.83 -10.00
CA GLY A 534 7.37 21.70 -9.35
C GLY A 534 6.01 21.08 -9.02
N SER A 535 5.78 19.78 -9.26
CA SER A 535 4.51 19.12 -8.87
C SER A 535 4.35 19.08 -7.34
N VAL A 536 3.10 19.12 -6.85
CA VAL A 536 2.77 19.23 -5.41
C VAL A 536 3.05 17.94 -4.60
N LYS A 537 3.39 16.82 -5.27
CA LYS A 537 3.68 15.51 -4.63
C LYS A 537 2.56 15.03 -3.70
N ARG A 538 1.32 15.10 -4.19
CA ARG A 538 0.10 14.68 -3.47
C ARG A 538 -0.77 13.84 -4.39
N VAL A 539 -1.40 12.81 -3.85
CA VAL A 539 -2.26 11.89 -4.62
C VAL A 539 -3.40 12.62 -5.35
N ALA A 540 -4.12 13.53 -4.66
CA ALA A 540 -5.20 14.29 -5.29
C ALA A 540 -4.69 15.22 -6.42
N SER A 541 -3.52 15.83 -6.23
CA SER A 541 -2.90 16.66 -7.28
C SER A 541 -2.48 15.81 -8.47
N ALA A 542 -1.87 14.64 -8.23
CA ALA A 542 -1.45 13.72 -9.28
C ALA A 542 -2.65 13.23 -10.11
N VAL A 543 -3.77 12.88 -9.46
CA VAL A 543 -5.02 12.55 -10.17
C VAL A 543 -5.56 13.75 -10.95
N GLY A 544 -5.52 14.94 -10.38
CA GLY A 544 -5.91 16.17 -11.06
C GLY A 544 -5.07 16.44 -12.32
N GLU A 545 -3.74 16.37 -12.24
CA GLU A 545 -2.85 16.53 -13.40
C GLU A 545 -3.12 15.48 -14.48
N GLY A 546 -3.27 14.21 -14.07
CA GLY A 546 -3.61 13.11 -14.99
C GLY A 546 -4.95 13.28 -15.70
N SER A 547 -5.93 13.92 -15.06
CA SER A 547 -7.21 14.27 -15.68
C SER A 547 -7.07 15.46 -16.64
N VAL A 548 -6.48 16.57 -16.17
CA VAL A 548 -6.42 17.83 -16.93
C VAL A 548 -5.60 17.69 -18.21
N VAL A 549 -4.54 16.88 -18.19
CA VAL A 549 -3.67 16.68 -19.37
C VAL A 549 -4.42 16.11 -20.58
N MET A 550 -5.58 15.47 -20.41
CA MET A 550 -6.34 14.93 -21.54
C MET A 550 -6.86 16.01 -22.49
N SER A 551 -7.21 17.19 -21.98
CA SER A 551 -7.57 18.32 -22.84
C SER A 551 -6.38 18.74 -23.72
N GLU A 552 -5.15 18.69 -23.19
CA GLU A 552 -3.93 19.04 -23.91
C GLU A 552 -3.57 17.98 -24.96
N VAL A 553 -3.77 16.69 -24.61
CA VAL A 553 -3.65 15.57 -25.55
C VAL A 553 -4.63 15.72 -26.71
N HIS A 554 -5.90 16.00 -26.44
CA HIS A 554 -6.90 16.22 -27.50
C HIS A 554 -6.56 17.40 -28.41
N GLN A 555 -6.08 18.51 -27.84
CA GLN A 555 -5.60 19.65 -28.63
C GLN A 555 -4.46 19.23 -29.56
N HIS A 556 -3.47 18.49 -29.05
CA HIS A 556 -2.37 17.98 -29.86
C HIS A 556 -2.86 17.06 -31.00
N LEU A 557 -3.76 16.13 -30.71
CA LEU A 557 -4.31 15.19 -31.68
C LEU A 557 -5.21 15.85 -32.73
N SER A 558 -5.79 17.03 -32.43
CA SER A 558 -6.65 17.77 -33.35
C SER A 558 -5.90 18.54 -34.44
N VAL A 559 -4.59 18.75 -34.29
CA VAL A 559 -3.77 19.47 -35.28
C VAL A 559 -3.48 18.55 -36.47
N PRO A 560 -3.82 18.92 -37.72
CA PRO A 560 -3.51 18.11 -38.89
C PRO A 560 -2.01 17.90 -39.02
N ARG A 561 -1.59 16.63 -39.17
CA ARG A 561 -0.19 16.28 -39.40
C ARG A 561 0.24 16.82 -40.76
N ARG A 562 1.30 17.64 -40.79
CA ARG A 562 1.89 18.20 -42.02
C ARG A 562 2.82 17.20 -42.70
#